data_AF-A0A520K3R7-F1
#
_entry.id   AF-A0A520K3R7-F1
#
_cell.length_a   1.000
_cell.length_b   1.000
_cell.length_c   1.000
_cell.angle_alpha   90.00
_cell.angle_beta   90.00
_cell.angle_gamma   90.00
#
_symmetry.space_group_name_H-M   'P 1'
#
loop_
_entity.id
_entity.type
_entity.pdbx_description
1 polymer ?
#
loop_
_entity_poly.entity_id
_entity_poly.type
_entity_poly.pdbx_seq_one_letter_code
_entity_poly.pdbx_strand_id
1 'polypeptide(L)'
;MLGIATLKIQTAGYSGQQTGAELKIEGLEYFEELRELIMEFVRGKKPEAIEAEAQEAEDSTLRILKEVSTIRELLEQSSRK
;
A
#
# COMPACT_ATOMS: atom_id res chain seq x y z
N MET A 1 -21.88 30.51 11.20
CA MET A 1 -20.93 29.65 10.48
C MET A 1 -21.59 29.30 9.14
N LEU A 2 -20.88 29.38 8.02
CA LEU A 2 -21.45 29.35 6.66
C LEU A 2 -21.90 27.95 6.16
N GLY A 3 -21.86 26.92 7.02
CA GLY A 3 -22.22 25.54 6.63
C GLY A 3 -21.23 24.87 5.66
N ILE A 4 -20.21 25.59 5.20
CA ILE A 4 -19.21 25.09 4.25
C ILE A 4 -18.02 24.44 4.96
N ALA A 5 -17.53 23.34 4.40
CA ALA A 5 -16.36 22.64 4.85
C ALA A 5 -15.40 22.30 3.69
N THR A 6 -14.23 21.80 4.08
CA THR A 6 -13.24 21.24 3.17
C THR A 6 -13.02 19.78 3.54
N LEU A 7 -13.22 18.87 2.59
CA LEU A 7 -12.89 17.47 2.76
C LEU A 7 -11.47 17.21 2.25
N LYS A 8 -10.65 16.57 3.09
CA LYS A 8 -9.28 16.16 2.76
C LYS A 8 -9.21 14.64 2.78
N ILE A 9 -8.67 14.05 1.71
CA ILE A 9 -8.53 12.60 1.58
C ILE A 9 -7.04 12.24 1.58
N GLN A 10 -6.67 11.25 2.37
CA GLN A 10 -5.32 10.73 2.51
C GLN A 10 -5.38 9.20 2.58
N THR A 11 -4.44 8.54 1.92
CA THR A 11 -4.24 7.10 2.06
C THR A 11 -3.26 6.80 3.21
N ALA A 12 -3.43 5.66 3.86
CA ALA A 12 -2.50 5.23 4.91
C ALA A 12 -1.11 4.97 4.30
N GLY A 13 -0.05 5.50 4.93
CA GLY A 13 1.33 5.36 4.47
C GLY A 13 1.94 6.63 3.87
N TYR A 14 1.13 7.58 3.41
CA TYR A 14 1.61 8.85 2.85
C TYR A 14 1.41 10.07 3.77
N SER A 15 0.77 9.89 4.94
CA SER A 15 0.41 10.97 5.87
C SER A 15 1.60 11.74 6.50
N GLY A 16 2.83 11.27 6.31
CA GLY A 16 4.05 11.91 6.83
C GLY A 16 5.02 12.46 5.78
N GLN A 17 4.86 12.14 4.49
CA GLN A 17 5.86 12.45 3.45
C GLN A 17 5.46 13.56 2.48
N GLN A 18 4.20 14.00 2.48
CA GLN A 18 3.72 15.07 1.61
C GLN A 18 3.08 16.20 2.41
N THR A 19 3.40 17.45 2.02
CA THR A 19 2.83 18.68 2.59
C THR A 19 1.41 18.93 2.08
N GLY A 20 0.53 17.93 2.13
CA GLY A 20 -0.82 18.05 1.58
C GLY A 20 -1.67 16.80 1.73
N ALA A 21 -2.99 16.98 1.55
CA ALA A 21 -3.88 15.87 1.27
C ALA A 21 -3.74 15.49 -0.21
N GLU A 22 -3.81 14.21 -0.53
CA GLU A 22 -3.74 13.72 -1.91
C GLU A 22 -4.90 14.27 -2.76
N LEU A 23 -6.07 14.41 -2.12
CA LEU A 23 -7.23 15.07 -2.71
C LEU A 23 -7.87 16.02 -1.70
N LYS A 24 -8.30 17.19 -2.20
CA LYS A 24 -8.99 18.22 -1.44
C LYS A 24 -10.24 18.66 -2.20
N ILE A 25 -11.37 18.68 -1.50
CA ILE A 25 -12.64 19.21 -2.02
C ILE A 25 -13.05 20.38 -1.13
N GLU A 26 -13.21 21.56 -1.70
CA GLU A 26 -13.47 22.81 -0.97
C GLU A 26 -14.88 23.32 -1.25
N GLY A 27 -15.43 24.11 -0.32
CA GLY A 27 -16.73 24.77 -0.50
C GLY A 27 -17.93 23.82 -0.43
N LEU A 28 -17.83 22.75 0.37
CA LEU A 28 -18.90 21.74 0.52
C LEU A 28 -19.90 22.13 1.59
N GLU A 29 -21.18 22.24 1.24
CA GLU A 29 -22.27 22.44 2.21
C GLU A 29 -22.71 21.13 2.89
N TYR A 30 -22.75 20.02 2.14
CA TYR A 30 -23.17 18.68 2.61
C TYR A 30 -21.97 17.75 2.81
N PHE A 31 -21.02 18.17 3.65
CA PHE A 31 -19.75 17.48 3.80
C PHE A 31 -19.84 16.19 4.63
N GLU A 32 -20.84 16.04 5.49
CA GLU A 32 -21.02 14.85 6.33
C GLU A 32 -21.54 13.66 5.50
N GLU A 33 -22.54 13.90 4.66
CA GLU A 33 -23.13 12.90 3.77
C GLU A 33 -22.10 12.40 2.75
N LEU A 34 -21.32 13.32 2.16
CA LEU A 34 -20.25 12.96 1.25
C LEU A 34 -19.15 12.16 1.95
N ARG A 35 -18.79 12.53 3.19
CA ARG A 35 -17.83 11.78 3.98
C ARG A 35 -18.32 10.36 4.26
N GLU A 36 -19.58 10.19 4.68
CA GLU A 36 -20.14 8.86 4.94
C GLU A 36 -20.22 8.03 3.66
N LEU A 37 -20.65 8.60 2.53
CA LEU A 37 -20.68 7.91 1.24
C LEU A 37 -19.29 7.39 0.83
N ILE A 38 -18.25 8.22 1.00
CA ILE A 38 -16.87 7.81 0.73
C ILE A 38 -16.47 6.68 1.68
N MET A 39 -16.78 6.81 2.98
CA MET A 39 -16.45 5.80 3.99
C MET A 39 -17.17 4.47 3.76
N GLU A 40 -18.43 4.47 3.34
CA GLU A 40 -19.17 3.26 2.95
C GLU A 40 -18.50 2.56 1.77
N PHE A 41 -17.97 3.32 0.81
CA PHE A 41 -17.26 2.75 -0.33
C PHE A 41 -15.90 2.15 0.05
N VAL A 42 -15.15 2.76 0.98
CA VAL A 42 -13.78 2.30 1.31
C VAL A 42 -13.73 1.31 2.49
N ARG A 43 -14.69 1.35 3.42
CA ARG A 43 -14.67 0.52 4.63
C ARG A 43 -14.77 -0.95 4.27
N GLY A 44 -13.84 -1.76 4.77
CA GLY A 44 -13.82 -3.20 4.54
C GLY A 44 -13.30 -3.63 3.17
N LYS A 45 -12.93 -2.69 2.29
CA LYS A 45 -12.17 -3.02 1.09
C LYS A 45 -10.72 -3.31 1.44
N LYS A 46 -10.19 -4.41 0.91
CA LYS A 46 -8.76 -4.68 0.99
C LYS A 46 -8.00 -3.67 0.12
N PRO A 47 -6.83 -3.17 0.56
CA PRO A 47 -5.99 -2.33 -0.27
C PRO A 47 -5.53 -3.13 -1.50
N GLU A 48 -5.97 -2.73 -2.70
CA GLU A 48 -5.56 -3.41 -3.96
C GLU A 48 -4.05 -3.31 -4.20
N ALA A 49 -3.40 -2.24 -3.72
CA ALA A 49 -1.97 -2.01 -3.92
C ALA A 49 -1.06 -3.01 -3.14
N ILE A 50 -1.58 -3.75 -2.16
CA ILE A 50 -0.77 -4.63 -1.30
C ILE A 50 -0.72 -6.07 -1.84
N GLU A 51 -1.77 -6.54 -2.53
CA GLU A 51 -1.82 -7.94 -2.98
C GLU A 51 -0.84 -8.22 -4.14
N ALA A 52 -0.58 -7.25 -5.02
CA ALA A 52 0.40 -7.41 -6.11
C ALA A 52 1.85 -7.44 -5.58
N GLU A 53 2.21 -6.53 -4.66
CA GLU A 53 3.56 -6.49 -4.08
C GLU A 53 3.84 -7.69 -3.17
N ALA A 54 2.84 -8.17 -2.42
CA ALA A 54 3.01 -9.34 -1.56
C ALA A 54 3.27 -10.62 -2.38
N GLN A 55 2.56 -10.79 -3.50
CA GLN A 55 2.74 -11.94 -4.40
C GLN A 55 4.11 -11.88 -5.11
N GLU A 56 4.54 -10.70 -5.55
CA GLU A 56 5.87 -10.49 -6.17
C GLU A 56 7.02 -10.67 -5.15
N ALA A 57 6.82 -10.23 -3.91
CA ALA A 57 7.77 -10.43 -2.81
C ALA A 57 7.94 -11.92 -2.44
N GLU A 58 6.86 -12.70 -2.50
CA GLU A 58 6.91 -14.14 -2.23
C GLU A 58 7.64 -14.90 -3.35
N ASP A 59 7.38 -14.59 -4.63
CA ASP A 59 8.09 -15.18 -5.78
C ASP A 59 9.59 -14.82 -5.77
N SER A 60 9.93 -13.55 -5.50
CA SER A 60 11.33 -13.13 -5.39
C SER A 60 12.07 -13.82 -4.23
N THR A 61 11.42 -14.02 -3.08
CA THR A 61 11.99 -14.75 -1.95
C THR A 61 12.29 -16.21 -2.31
N LEU A 62 11.38 -16.88 -3.02
CA LEU A 62 11.57 -18.26 -3.49
C LEU A 62 12.73 -18.37 -4.50
N ARG A 63 12.85 -17.41 -5.41
CA ARG A 63 13.96 -17.34 -6.38
C ARG A 63 15.31 -17.16 -5.69
N ILE A 64 15.38 -16.28 -4.69
CA ILE A 64 16.60 -16.05 -3.89
C ILE A 64 16.98 -17.33 -3.13
N LEU A 65 16.02 -17.97 -2.46
CA LEU A 65 16.25 -19.23 -1.74
C LEU A 65 16.81 -20.33 -2.64
N LYS A 66 16.25 -20.46 -3.86
CA LYS A 66 16.72 -21.42 -4.85
C LYS A 66 18.18 -21.16 -5.24
N GLU A 67 18.51 -19.91 -5.55
CA GLU A 67 19.87 -19.52 -5.94
C GLU A 67 20.88 -19.79 -4.81
N VAL A 68 20.54 -19.43 -3.57
CA VAL A 68 21.40 -19.66 -2.40
C VAL A 68 21.62 -21.16 -2.16
N SER A 69 20.59 -22.01 -2.34
CA SER A 69 20.77 -23.46 -2.23
C SER A 69 21.70 -24.00 -3.31
N THR A 70 21.55 -23.53 -4.56
CA THR A 70 22.44 -23.92 -5.67
C THR A 70 23.88 -23.51 -5.42
N ILE A 71 24.12 -22.29 -4.95
CA ILE A 71 25.46 -21.82 -4.57
C ILE A 71 26.07 -22.71 -3.48
N ARG A 72 25.30 -23.03 -2.43
CA ARG A 72 25.76 -23.92 -1.35
C ARG A 72 26.17 -25.29 -1.89
N GLU A 73 25.34 -25.91 -2.73
CA GLU A 73 25.62 -27.22 -3.31
C GLU A 73 26.90 -27.21 -4.15
N LEU A 74 27.10 -26.18 -4.98
CA LEU A 74 28.31 -26.01 -5.78
C LEU A 74 29.55 -25.82 -4.90
N LEU A 75 29.45 -25.03 -3.83
CA LEU A 75 30.52 -24.83 -2.87
C LEU A 75 30.86 -26.13 -2.13
N GLU A 76 29.86 -26.88 -1.67
CA GLU A 76 30.08 -28.17 -1.02
C GLU A 76 30.74 -29.20 -1.96
N GLN A 77 30.36 -29.22 -3.24
CA GLN A 77 31.00 -30.07 -4.24
C GLN A 77 32.44 -29.64 -4.54
N SER A 78 32.72 -28.34 -4.57
CA SER A 78 34.08 -27.81 -4.77
C SER A 78 35.00 -28.06 -3.57
N SER A 79 34.46 -28.07 -2.34
CA SER A 79 35.19 -28.31 -1.09
C SER A 79 35.51 -29.79 -0.85
N ARG A 80 34.78 -30.71 -1.49
CA ARG A 80 35.02 -32.16 -1.42
C ARG A 80 36.05 -32.68 -2.44
N LYS A 81 36.62 -31.81 -3.29
CA LYS A 81 37.73 -32.13 -4.19
C LYS A 81 39.02 -31.53 -3.67
#